data_AF-A0AAD9RDS8-F1
#
_entry.id   AF-A0AAD9RDS8-F1
#
_cell.length_a   1.000
_cell.length_b   1.000
_cell.length_c   1.000
_cell.angle_alpha   90.00
_cell.angle_beta   90.00
_cell.angle_gamma   90.00
#
_symmetry.space_group_name_H-M   'P 1'
#
loop_
_entity.id
_entity.type
_entity.pdbx_description
1 polymer ?
#
loop_
_entity_poly.entity_id
_entity_poly.type
_entity_poly.pdbx_seq_one_letter_code
_entity_poly.pdbx_strand_id
1 'polypeptide(L)'
;TIVHAEVTVITWLWLKTAHARHSQRIRRRIRRSYRRKVIILIQINKKLKQFREAVLKVEDRINLANDPAIYEKLSNSDKIKFNLLMSYGLNSLFWMYLRTEGFDPTKHQIKNENDRLKKSMVRAKQINDRNTLMPRVDKNAAQRFVRNGLWQPKVNEKDENRVLPMKRKFVES
;
A
#
# COMPACT_ATOMS: atom_id res chain seq x y z
N THR A 1 -43.74 69.74 25.41
CA THR A 1 -42.80 69.99 24.30
C THR A 1 -41.42 69.39 24.57
N ILE A 2 -40.85 69.55 25.77
CA ILE A 2 -39.51 69.03 26.15
C ILE A 2 -39.41 67.49 26.07
N VAL A 3 -40.36 66.75 26.68
CA VAL A 3 -40.37 65.27 26.66
C VAL A 3 -40.43 64.69 25.25
N HIS A 4 -41.13 65.37 24.33
CA HIS A 4 -41.26 64.91 22.94
C HIS A 4 -39.97 65.11 22.13
N ALA A 5 -39.14 66.10 22.51
CA ALA A 5 -37.82 66.34 21.93
C ALA A 5 -36.77 65.36 22.46
N GLU A 6 -36.87 64.92 23.72
CA GLU A 6 -35.97 63.90 24.27
C GLU A 6 -36.20 62.52 23.63
N VAL A 7 -37.46 62.14 23.42
CA VAL A 7 -37.81 60.86 22.77
C VAL A 7 -37.35 60.82 21.31
N THR A 8 -37.42 61.92 20.57
CA THR A 8 -36.91 61.99 19.18
C THR A 8 -35.38 61.94 19.12
N VAL A 9 -34.67 62.57 20.07
CA VAL A 9 -33.20 62.47 20.16
C VAL A 9 -32.76 61.03 20.48
N ILE A 10 -33.42 60.37 21.43
CA ILE A 10 -33.11 58.98 21.80
C ILE A 10 -33.38 58.03 20.63
N THR A 11 -34.53 58.15 19.98
CA THR A 11 -34.87 57.31 18.82
C THR A 11 -33.93 57.56 17.64
N TRP A 12 -33.54 58.81 17.37
CA TRP A 12 -32.57 59.13 16.33
C TRP A 12 -31.18 58.56 16.62
N LEU A 13 -30.72 58.65 17.87
CA LEU A 13 -29.46 58.03 18.32
C LEU A 13 -29.52 56.50 18.23
N TRP A 14 -30.65 55.89 18.59
CA TRP A 14 -30.88 54.45 18.50
C TRP A 14 -30.90 53.98 17.05
N LEU A 15 -31.54 54.73 16.14
CA LEU A 15 -31.55 54.46 14.71
C LEU A 15 -30.16 54.57 14.11
N LYS A 16 -29.39 55.61 14.46
CA LYS A 16 -28.00 55.82 14.00
C LYS A 16 -27.08 54.69 14.45
N THR A 17 -27.19 54.26 15.71
CA THR A 17 -26.41 53.12 16.23
C THR A 17 -26.89 51.77 15.69
N ALA A 18 -28.19 51.58 15.43
CA ALA A 18 -28.72 50.39 14.76
C ALA A 18 -28.21 50.27 13.32
N HIS A 19 -28.21 51.36 12.55
CA HIS A 19 -27.68 51.39 11.18
C HIS A 19 -26.16 51.13 11.15
N ALA A 20 -25.40 51.75 12.07
CA ALA A 20 -23.97 51.49 12.24
C ALA A 20 -23.70 50.01 12.58
N ARG A 21 -24.46 49.42 13.50
CA ARG A 21 -24.36 47.99 13.86
C ARG A 21 -24.68 47.09 12.66
N HIS A 22 -25.71 47.41 11.88
CA HIS A 22 -26.09 46.66 10.68
C HIS A 22 -25.00 46.70 9.60
N SER A 23 -24.48 47.90 9.29
CA SER A 23 -23.35 48.10 8.38
C SER A 23 -22.08 47.36 8.83
N GLN A 24 -21.78 47.36 10.13
CA GLN A 24 -20.66 46.59 10.70
C GLN A 24 -20.87 45.07 10.57
N ARG A 25 -22.10 44.57 10.75
CA ARG A 25 -22.44 43.15 10.54
C ARG A 25 -22.22 42.73 9.08
N ILE A 26 -22.66 43.54 8.12
CA ILE A 26 -22.45 43.29 6.69
C ILE A 26 -20.96 43.25 6.37
N ARG A 27 -20.19 44.26 6.80
CA ARG A 27 -18.73 44.30 6.60
C ARG A 27 -18.01 43.08 7.17
N ARG A 28 -18.41 42.60 8.35
CA ARG A 28 -17.86 41.38 8.97
C ARG A 28 -18.17 40.12 8.16
N ARG A 29 -19.40 39.98 7.65
CA ARG A 29 -19.80 38.85 6.79
C ARG A 29 -19.00 38.82 5.50
N ILE A 30 -18.88 39.97 4.83
CA ILE A 30 -18.10 40.14 3.61
C ILE A 30 -16.63 39.77 3.88
N ARG A 31 -16.01 40.33 4.93
CA ARG A 31 -14.61 40.02 5.30
C ARG A 31 -14.39 38.54 5.60
N ARG A 32 -15.33 37.88 6.29
CA ARG A 32 -15.26 36.42 6.55
C ARG A 32 -15.37 35.61 5.26
N SER A 33 -16.24 36.01 4.33
CA SER A 33 -16.37 35.36 3.02
C SER A 33 -15.06 35.45 2.22
N TYR A 34 -14.48 36.65 2.10
CA TYR A 34 -13.20 36.84 1.44
C TYR A 34 -12.06 36.05 2.12
N ARG A 35 -11.97 36.09 3.46
CA ARG A 35 -10.98 35.29 4.19
C ARG A 35 -11.12 33.79 3.90
N ARG A 36 -12.33 33.25 3.89
CA ARG A 36 -12.56 31.83 3.53
C ARG A 36 -12.09 31.52 2.12
N LYS A 37 -12.45 32.34 1.13
CA LYS A 37 -12.00 32.17 -0.26
C LYS A 37 -10.47 32.20 -0.37
N VAL A 38 -9.81 33.14 0.30
CA VAL A 38 -8.34 33.24 0.31
C VAL A 38 -7.70 32.01 0.95
N ILE A 39 -8.21 31.54 2.10
CA ILE A 39 -7.68 30.34 2.77
C ILE A 39 -7.80 29.11 1.87
N ILE A 40 -8.95 28.91 1.22
CA ILE A 40 -9.17 27.79 0.29
C ILE A 40 -8.17 27.87 -0.88
N LEU A 41 -7.99 29.06 -1.47
CA LEU A 41 -7.05 29.25 -2.57
C LEU A 41 -5.60 28.93 -2.16
N ILE A 42 -5.19 29.32 -0.95
CA ILE A 42 -3.86 28.99 -0.42
C ILE A 42 -3.72 27.47 -0.24
N GLN A 43 -4.75 26.79 0.27
CA GLN A 43 -4.74 25.34 0.44
C GLN A 43 -4.63 24.60 -0.90
N ILE A 44 -5.41 25.03 -1.91
CA ILE A 44 -5.35 24.45 -3.26
C ILE A 44 -3.96 24.64 -3.86
N ASN A 45 -3.40 25.86 -3.80
CA ASN A 45 -2.06 26.12 -4.30
C ASN A 45 -1.00 25.26 -3.61
N LYS A 46 -1.11 25.07 -2.29
CA LYS A 46 -0.21 24.18 -1.54
C LYS A 46 -0.30 22.74 -2.04
N LYS A 47 -1.52 22.22 -2.24
CA LYS A 47 -1.74 20.85 -2.76
C LYS A 47 -1.22 20.70 -4.19
N LEU A 48 -1.43 21.70 -5.04
CA LEU A 48 -0.93 21.72 -6.42
C LEU A 48 0.60 21.69 -6.47
N LYS A 49 1.27 22.48 -5.63
CA LYS A 49 2.75 22.47 -5.52
C LYS A 49 3.27 21.10 -5.09
N GLN A 50 2.67 20.51 -4.06
CA GLN A 50 3.01 19.16 -3.59
C GLN A 50 2.81 18.11 -4.68
N PHE A 51 1.71 18.19 -5.44
CA PHE A 51 1.44 17.29 -6.56
C PHE A 51 2.50 17.41 -7.65
N ARG A 52 2.84 18.64 -8.06
CA ARG A 52 3.89 18.89 -9.05
C ARG A 52 5.24 18.32 -8.62
N GLU A 53 5.67 18.58 -7.39
CA GLU A 53 6.92 18.04 -6.84
C GLU A 53 6.92 16.50 -6.80
N ALA A 54 5.78 15.87 -6.52
CA ALA A 54 5.65 14.42 -6.55
C ALA A 54 5.77 13.86 -7.97
N VAL A 55 5.17 14.52 -8.97
CA VAL A 55 5.26 14.10 -10.38
C VAL A 55 6.69 14.19 -10.88
N LEU A 56 7.41 15.29 -10.60
CA LEU A 56 8.83 15.44 -10.99
C LEU A 56 9.70 14.32 -10.38
N LYS A 57 9.48 13.99 -9.11
CA LYS A 57 10.20 12.86 -8.47
C LYS A 57 9.92 11.53 -9.13
N VAL A 58 8.69 11.29 -9.60
CA VAL A 58 8.35 10.04 -10.30
C VAL A 58 8.99 10.02 -11.69
N GLU A 59 9.01 11.14 -12.39
CA GLU A 59 9.69 11.31 -13.67
C GLU A 59 11.19 11.01 -13.56
N ASP A 60 11.88 11.57 -12.57
CA ASP A 60 13.30 11.29 -12.30
C ASP A 60 13.56 9.78 -12.08
N ARG A 61 12.66 9.11 -11.36
CA ARG A 61 12.77 7.66 -11.08
C ARG A 61 12.53 6.82 -12.34
N ILE A 62 11.60 7.22 -13.20
CA ILE A 62 11.31 6.54 -14.46
C ILE A 62 12.47 6.73 -15.43
N ASN A 63 13.02 7.94 -15.53
CA ASN A 63 14.18 8.23 -16.36
C ASN A 63 15.39 7.38 -15.94
N LEU A 64 15.62 7.23 -14.64
CA LEU A 64 16.64 6.30 -14.13
C LEU A 64 16.31 4.84 -14.50
N ALA A 65 15.05 4.41 -14.32
CA ALA A 65 14.65 3.02 -14.60
C ALA A 65 14.68 2.66 -16.09
N ASN A 66 14.61 3.64 -16.99
CA ASN A 66 14.66 3.44 -18.44
C ASN A 66 16.08 3.18 -18.97
N ASP A 67 17.13 3.33 -18.15
CA ASP A 67 18.49 2.99 -18.54
C ASP A 67 18.63 1.47 -18.80
N PRO A 68 18.89 1.04 -20.05
CA PRO A 68 19.04 -0.39 -20.38
C PRO A 68 20.15 -1.06 -19.58
N ALA A 69 21.21 -0.32 -19.24
CA ALA A 69 22.36 -0.84 -18.50
C ALA A 69 21.99 -1.29 -17.08
N ILE A 70 20.95 -0.69 -16.48
CA ILE A 70 20.45 -1.10 -15.17
C ILE A 70 19.70 -2.42 -15.32
N TYR A 71 18.79 -2.52 -16.30
CA TYR A 71 17.96 -3.71 -16.52
C TYR A 71 18.80 -4.97 -16.80
N GLU A 72 19.85 -4.86 -17.60
CA GLU A 72 20.72 -5.98 -17.96
C GLU A 72 21.47 -6.56 -16.75
N LYS A 73 21.87 -5.71 -15.81
CA LYS A 73 22.62 -6.09 -14.59
C LYS A 73 21.77 -6.84 -13.55
N LEU A 74 20.44 -6.83 -13.66
CA LEU A 74 19.57 -7.51 -12.69
C LEU A 74 19.60 -9.04 -12.85
N SER A 75 19.48 -9.74 -11.72
CA SER A 75 19.23 -11.18 -11.70
C SER A 75 17.86 -11.50 -12.32
N ASN A 76 17.64 -12.74 -12.79
CA ASN A 76 16.33 -13.13 -13.35
C ASN A 76 15.17 -12.92 -12.38
N SER A 77 15.40 -13.17 -11.08
CA SER A 77 14.42 -12.89 -10.03
C SER A 77 14.10 -11.40 -9.94
N ASP A 78 15.12 -10.54 -10.00
CA ASP A 78 14.91 -9.10 -9.86
C ASP A 78 14.36 -8.46 -11.14
N LYS A 79 14.63 -9.02 -12.33
CA LYS A 79 13.96 -8.65 -13.59
C LYS A 79 12.45 -8.88 -13.50
N ILE A 80 12.01 -9.99 -12.91
CA ILE A 80 10.57 -10.25 -12.69
C ILE A 80 9.96 -9.18 -11.77
N LYS A 81 10.63 -8.86 -10.66
CA LYS A 81 10.17 -7.79 -9.73
C LYS A 81 10.12 -6.43 -10.42
N PHE A 82 11.16 -6.10 -11.20
CA PHE A 82 11.25 -4.86 -11.94
C PHE A 82 10.11 -4.72 -12.96
N ASN A 83 9.85 -5.76 -13.75
CA ASN A 83 8.77 -5.75 -14.73
C ASN A 83 7.39 -5.60 -14.06
N LEU A 84 7.15 -6.32 -12.96
CA LEU A 84 5.92 -6.19 -12.19
C LEU A 84 5.76 -4.79 -11.58
N LEU A 85 6.86 -4.20 -11.08
CA LEU A 85 6.88 -2.84 -10.55
C LEU A 85 6.55 -1.83 -11.65
N MET A 86 7.16 -1.95 -12.83
CA MET A 86 6.94 -1.03 -13.95
C MET A 86 5.50 -1.09 -14.45
N SER A 87 4.96 -2.29 -14.66
CA SER A 87 3.55 -2.46 -15.07
C SER A 87 2.58 -1.87 -14.03
N TYR A 88 2.82 -2.10 -12.74
CA TYR A 88 1.97 -1.54 -11.68
C TYR A 88 2.12 -0.02 -11.55
N GLY A 89 3.34 0.50 -11.72
CA GLY A 89 3.63 1.92 -11.72
C GLY A 89 2.89 2.64 -12.85
N LEU A 90 2.94 2.11 -14.07
CA LEU A 90 2.20 2.65 -15.22
C LEU A 90 0.69 2.65 -14.99
N ASN A 91 0.12 1.56 -14.47
CA ASN A 91 -1.30 1.51 -14.15
C ASN A 91 -1.70 2.49 -13.05
N SER A 92 -0.83 2.71 -12.07
CA SER A 92 -1.04 3.67 -10.98
C SER A 92 -0.98 5.12 -11.49
N LEU A 93 -0.07 5.42 -12.42
CA LEU A 93 -0.02 6.72 -13.10
C LEU A 93 -1.27 6.96 -13.93
N PHE A 94 -1.74 5.94 -14.65
CA PHE A 94 -2.99 6.03 -15.39
C PHE A 94 -4.20 6.23 -14.46
N TRP A 95 -4.21 5.58 -13.30
CA TRP A 95 -5.22 5.81 -12.26
C TRP A 95 -5.20 7.25 -11.76
N MET A 96 -4.01 7.84 -11.55
CA MET A 96 -3.87 9.26 -11.19
C MET A 96 -4.38 10.18 -12.31
N TYR A 97 -4.06 9.88 -13.57
CA TYR A 97 -4.53 10.63 -14.74
C TYR A 97 -6.07 10.66 -14.84
N LEU A 98 -6.73 9.51 -14.66
CA LEU A 98 -8.20 9.47 -14.65
C LEU A 98 -8.79 10.38 -13.55
N ARG A 99 -8.14 10.42 -12.38
CA ARG A 99 -8.57 11.28 -11.26
C ARG A 99 -8.35 12.77 -11.55
N THR A 100 -7.33 13.14 -12.32
CA THR A 100 -7.11 14.54 -12.71
C THR A 100 -8.11 15.01 -13.75
N GLU A 101 -8.55 14.12 -14.63
CA GLU A 101 -9.64 14.38 -15.60
C GLU A 101 -11.04 14.36 -14.96
N GLY A 102 -11.15 13.95 -13.69
CA GLY A 102 -12.42 13.90 -12.96
C GLY A 102 -13.21 12.60 -13.16
N PHE A 103 -12.63 11.59 -13.82
CA PHE A 103 -13.23 10.26 -13.93
C PHE A 103 -13.00 9.43 -12.66
N ASP A 104 -13.95 8.54 -12.35
CA ASP A 104 -13.83 7.58 -11.26
C ASP A 104 -13.10 6.31 -11.76
N PRO A 105 -11.85 6.07 -11.33
CA PRO A 105 -11.06 4.93 -11.79
C PRO A 105 -11.59 3.59 -11.30
N THR A 106 -12.47 3.55 -10.30
CA THR A 106 -13.07 2.30 -9.80
C THR A 106 -14.08 1.71 -10.78
N LYS A 107 -14.67 2.56 -11.63
CA LYS A 107 -15.61 2.18 -12.70
C LYS A 107 -14.89 1.86 -14.02
N HIS A 108 -13.61 2.22 -14.12
CA HIS A 108 -12.80 1.99 -15.29
C HIS A 108 -12.16 0.59 -15.27
N GLN A 109 -11.88 0.02 -16.44
CA GLN A 109 -11.27 -1.31 -16.59
C GLN A 109 -9.88 -1.45 -15.93
N ILE A 110 -9.24 -0.32 -15.61
CA ILE A 110 -7.93 -0.27 -14.93
C ILE A 110 -7.97 -0.96 -13.56
N LYS A 111 -9.14 -0.98 -12.89
CA LYS A 111 -9.32 -1.75 -11.66
C LYS A 111 -9.06 -3.24 -11.86
N ASN A 112 -9.61 -3.81 -12.94
CA ASN A 112 -9.43 -5.22 -13.24
C ASN A 112 -7.96 -5.53 -13.58
N GLU A 113 -7.28 -4.63 -14.28
CA GLU A 113 -5.86 -4.77 -14.59
C GLU A 113 -4.98 -4.69 -13.33
N ASN A 114 -5.31 -3.80 -12.39
CA ASN A 114 -4.66 -3.75 -11.09
C ASN A 114 -4.87 -5.04 -10.29
N ASP A 115 -6.08 -5.60 -10.28
CA ASP A 115 -6.37 -6.85 -9.58
C ASP A 115 -5.67 -8.06 -10.24
N ARG A 116 -5.51 -8.05 -11.56
CA ARG A 116 -4.68 -9.01 -12.29
C ARG A 116 -3.21 -8.90 -11.89
N LEU A 117 -2.64 -7.69 -11.85
CA LEU A 117 -1.26 -7.49 -11.42
C LEU A 117 -1.01 -7.92 -9.97
N LYS A 118 -1.94 -7.65 -9.06
CA LYS A 118 -1.85 -8.14 -7.67
C LYS A 118 -1.74 -9.66 -7.61
N LYS A 119 -2.53 -10.39 -8.40
CA LYS A 119 -2.43 -11.86 -8.47
C LYS A 119 -1.05 -12.29 -8.96
N SER A 120 -0.51 -11.63 -9.98
CA SER A 120 0.85 -11.90 -10.49
C SER A 120 1.94 -11.62 -9.44
N MET A 121 1.82 -10.53 -8.68
CA MET A 121 2.74 -10.20 -7.59
C MET A 121 2.70 -11.22 -6.45
N VAL A 122 1.49 -11.67 -6.06
CA VAL A 122 1.32 -12.74 -5.05
C VAL A 122 1.98 -14.02 -5.53
N ARG A 123 1.81 -14.39 -6.81
CA ARG A 123 2.46 -15.57 -7.37
C ARG A 123 3.99 -15.44 -7.41
N ALA A 124 4.51 -14.29 -7.81
CA ALA A 124 5.96 -14.03 -7.80
C ALA A 124 6.54 -14.12 -6.37
N LYS A 125 5.81 -13.61 -5.37
CA LYS A 125 6.17 -13.74 -3.96
C LYS A 125 6.21 -15.20 -3.52
N GLN A 126 5.17 -15.99 -3.82
CA GLN A 126 5.13 -17.41 -3.48
C GLN A 126 6.29 -18.20 -4.07
N ILE A 127 6.69 -17.89 -5.31
CA ILE A 127 7.85 -18.53 -5.96
C ILE A 127 9.14 -18.18 -5.21
N ASN A 128 9.32 -16.91 -4.83
CA ASN A 128 10.48 -16.47 -4.06
C ASN A 128 10.52 -17.13 -2.68
N ASP A 129 9.40 -17.11 -1.95
CA ASP A 129 9.28 -17.72 -0.62
C ASP A 129 9.54 -19.23 -0.67
N ARG A 130 9.07 -19.92 -1.72
CA ARG A 130 9.36 -21.35 -1.96
C ARG A 130 10.85 -21.62 -2.14
N ASN A 131 11.58 -20.68 -2.74
CA ASN A 131 13.01 -20.85 -3.00
C ASN A 131 13.89 -20.53 -1.78
N THR A 132 13.43 -19.62 -0.91
CA THR A 132 14.21 -19.09 0.21
C THR A 132 13.80 -19.66 1.57
N LEU A 133 12.50 -19.72 1.86
CA LEU A 133 11.97 -20.00 3.21
C LEU A 133 11.59 -21.47 3.39
N MET A 134 11.38 -22.21 2.31
CA MET A 134 10.85 -23.56 2.39
C MET A 134 11.95 -24.55 2.84
N PRO A 135 11.77 -25.30 3.95
CA PRO A 135 12.74 -26.27 4.40
C PRO A 135 12.92 -27.34 3.32
N ARG A 136 14.17 -27.58 2.92
CA ARG A 136 14.51 -28.65 1.98
C ARG A 136 14.83 -29.92 2.75
N VAL A 137 14.29 -31.04 2.27
CA VAL A 137 14.64 -32.35 2.82
C VAL A 137 16.13 -32.60 2.58
N ASP A 138 16.86 -32.91 3.64
CA ASP A 138 18.24 -33.36 3.51
C ASP A 138 18.26 -34.76 2.87
N LYS A 139 18.65 -34.80 1.60
CA LYS A 139 18.74 -36.03 0.82
C LYS A 139 19.69 -37.04 1.45
N ASN A 140 20.77 -36.57 2.07
CA ASN A 140 21.76 -37.45 2.71
C ASN A 140 21.16 -38.09 3.97
N ALA A 141 20.46 -37.33 4.79
CA ALA A 141 19.76 -37.87 5.96
C ALA A 141 18.67 -38.87 5.54
N ALA A 142 17.86 -38.54 4.54
CA ALA A 142 16.86 -39.45 3.99
C ALA A 142 17.49 -40.77 3.48
N GLN A 143 18.61 -40.69 2.76
CA GLN A 143 19.33 -41.87 2.26
C GLN A 143 19.87 -42.74 3.41
N ARG A 144 20.33 -42.13 4.51
CA ARG A 144 20.75 -42.87 5.71
C ARG A 144 19.58 -43.62 6.35
N PHE A 145 18.42 -42.98 6.49
CA PHE A 145 17.23 -43.62 7.02
C PHE A 145 16.81 -44.83 6.18
N VAL A 146 16.77 -44.68 4.85
CA VAL A 146 16.43 -45.78 3.93
C VAL A 146 17.45 -46.90 4.01
N ARG A 147 18.75 -46.60 4.00
CA ARG A 147 19.81 -47.62 4.09
C ARG A 147 19.75 -48.41 5.39
N ASN A 148 19.48 -47.74 6.51
CA ASN A 148 19.37 -48.40 7.80
C ASN A 148 18.09 -49.24 7.91
N GLY A 149 16.98 -48.77 7.33
CA GLY A 149 15.72 -49.52 7.28
C GLY A 149 15.77 -50.77 6.38
N LEU A 150 16.62 -50.77 5.35
CA LEU A 150 16.84 -51.92 4.46
C LEU A 150 17.97 -52.85 4.93
N TRP A 151 18.60 -52.57 6.07
CA TRP A 151 19.67 -53.40 6.58
C TRP A 151 19.10 -54.72 7.14
N GLN A 152 19.50 -55.84 6.55
CA GLN A 152 19.23 -57.17 7.06
C GLN A 152 20.52 -57.75 7.66
N PRO A 153 20.49 -58.32 8.88
CA PRO A 153 21.64 -59.03 9.42
C PRO A 153 21.93 -60.24 8.53
N LYS A 154 23.17 -60.34 8.04
CA LYS A 154 23.65 -61.60 7.45
C LYS A 154 23.72 -62.62 8.57
N VAL A 155 22.82 -63.60 8.56
CA VAL A 155 22.92 -64.77 9.42
C VAL A 155 24.16 -65.53 8.95
N ASN A 156 25.25 -65.45 9.71
CA ASN A 156 26.36 -66.37 9.54
C ASN A 156 25.96 -67.66 10.27
N GLU A 157 26.03 -68.82 9.60
CA GLU A 157 25.73 -70.16 10.15
C GLU A 157 26.44 -70.47 11.49
N LYS A 158 27.44 -69.69 11.89
CA LYS A 158 28.18 -69.84 13.16
C LYS A 158 27.50 -69.18 14.37
N ASP A 159 26.49 -68.33 14.18
CA ASP A 159 25.80 -67.61 15.27
C ASP A 159 24.42 -68.19 15.64
N GLU A 160 23.91 -69.17 14.89
CA GLU A 160 22.62 -69.83 15.17
C GLU A 160 22.63 -70.61 16.50
N ASN A 161 23.82 -71.05 16.96
CA ASN A 161 24.00 -71.71 18.25
C ASN A 161 24.09 -70.76 19.47
N ARG A 162 23.97 -69.43 19.30
CA ARG A 162 24.05 -68.45 20.41
C ARG A 162 22.76 -67.64 20.66
N VAL A 163 21.68 -67.90 19.94
CA VAL A 163 20.43 -67.16 20.14
C VAL A 163 19.54 -67.90 21.15
N LEU A 164 19.60 -67.48 22.42
CA LEU A 164 18.54 -67.76 23.39
C LEU A 164 17.22 -67.10 22.91
N PRO A 165 16.06 -67.75 23.09
CA PRO A 165 14.82 -67.29 22.47
C PRO A 165 14.35 -65.98 23.12
N MET A 166 14.36 -64.90 22.35
CA MET A 166 13.82 -63.61 22.76
C MET A 166 12.28 -63.68 22.72
N LYS A 167 11.65 -63.99 23.86
CA LYS A 167 10.18 -63.94 24.03
C LYS A 167 9.69 -62.52 23.74
N ARG A 168 8.98 -62.34 22.62
CA ARG A 168 8.16 -61.15 22.38
C ARG A 168 7.00 -61.17 23.39
N LYS A 169 7.01 -60.27 24.37
CA LYS A 169 5.80 -59.95 25.12
C LYS A 169 4.90 -59.10 24.23
N PHE A 170 3.86 -59.72 23.71
CA PHE A 170 2.69 -59.03 23.18
C PHE A 170 2.05 -58.29 24.36
N VAL A 171 1.94 -56.96 24.26
CA VAL A 171 1.13 -56.16 25.19
C VAL A 171 -0.11 -55.77 24.39
N GLU A 172 -1.22 -56.42 24.70
CA GLU A 172 -2.54 -56.00 24.23
C GLU A 172 -2.98 -54.75 25.00
N SER A 173 -3.27 -53.67 24.28
CA SER A 173 -4.25 -52.63 24.61
C SER A 173 -4.67 -51.93 23.33
#